data_AF-A0A6A4SN43-F1
#
_entry.id   AF-A0A6A4SN43-F1
#
_cell.length_a   1.000
_cell.length_b   1.000
_cell.length_c   1.000
_cell.angle_alpha   90.00
_cell.angle_beta   90.00
_cell.angle_gamma   90.00
#
_symmetry.space_group_name_H-M   'P 1'
#
loop_
_entity.id
_entity.type
_entity.pdbx_description
1 polymer ?
#
loop_
_entity_poly.entity_id
_entity_poly.type
_entity_poly.pdbx_seq_one_letter_code
_entity_poly.pdbx_strand_id
1 'polypeptide(L)'
;MLRDAPLGSFLIRDSRQKDVFFTLSYHAKSGPVSVRIDYKQQKFSLAGNERSFPTLFALLEHYINSPKKSLSAPYRKWEPTLQELCRKRIMDLCNGASLVPQLPVTHVVQNFLLEFPYKL
;
A
#
# COMPACT_ATOMS: atom_id res chain seq x y z
N MET A 1 -17.46 2.22 8.95
CA MET A 1 -16.54 2.25 7.79
C MET A 1 -15.46 1.18 7.92
N LEU A 2 -14.37 1.37 8.66
CA LEU A 2 -13.40 0.27 8.85
C LEU A 2 -13.89 -0.84 9.79
N ARG A 3 -14.80 -0.54 10.73
CA ARG A 3 -15.39 -1.54 11.65
C ARG A 3 -16.08 -2.69 10.91
N ASP A 4 -16.66 -2.37 9.77
CA ASP A 4 -17.50 -3.29 8.97
C ASP A 4 -16.71 -3.89 7.80
N ALA A 5 -15.46 -3.47 7.62
CA ALA A 5 -14.57 -3.99 6.58
C ALA A 5 -13.88 -5.28 7.05
N PRO A 6 -13.37 -6.13 6.14
CA PRO A 6 -12.58 -7.31 6.53
C PRO A 6 -11.37 -6.95 7.41
N LEU A 7 -10.93 -7.88 8.26
CA LEU A 7 -9.73 -7.70 9.09
C LEU A 7 -8.50 -7.36 8.22
N GLY A 8 -7.70 -6.41 8.70
CA GLY A 8 -6.54 -5.88 8.01
C GLY A 8 -6.85 -4.86 6.92
N SER A 9 -8.14 -4.58 6.62
CA SER A 9 -8.51 -3.53 5.67
C SER A 9 -7.95 -2.18 6.14
N PHE A 10 -7.36 -1.40 5.24
CA PHE A 10 -6.65 -0.18 5.63
C PHE A 10 -6.85 0.99 4.68
N LEU A 11 -6.62 2.21 5.16
CA LEU A 11 -6.60 3.42 4.34
C LEU A 11 -5.56 4.40 4.89
N ILE A 12 -5.01 5.21 3.98
CA ILE A 12 -4.25 6.41 4.33
C ILE A 12 -5.21 7.60 4.26
N ARG A 13 -5.11 8.46 5.25
CA ARG A 13 -5.86 9.72 5.32
C ARG A 13 -4.97 10.82 5.88
N ASP A 14 -5.39 12.06 5.68
CA ASP A 14 -4.73 13.20 6.32
C ASP A 14 -4.81 13.08 7.85
N SER A 15 -3.73 13.50 8.49
CA SER A 15 -3.70 13.66 9.94
C SER A 15 -4.44 14.92 10.35
N ARG A 16 -4.97 14.92 11.57
CA ARG A 16 -5.51 16.13 12.22
C ARG A 16 -4.47 16.84 13.10
N GLN A 17 -3.28 16.27 13.25
CA GLN A 17 -2.18 16.86 14.02
C GLN A 17 -1.35 17.78 13.12
N LYS A 18 -0.93 18.94 13.64
CA LYS A 18 -0.23 19.98 12.86
C LYS A 18 1.06 19.49 12.20
N ASP A 19 1.83 18.64 12.88
CA ASP A 19 3.19 18.27 12.45
C ASP A 19 3.29 16.87 11.84
N VAL A 20 2.16 16.32 11.40
CA VAL A 20 2.09 14.98 10.80
C VAL A 20 1.21 15.08 9.57
N PHE A 21 1.70 14.65 8.41
CA PHE A 21 0.90 14.70 7.18
C PHE A 21 -0.14 13.58 7.13
N PHE A 22 0.28 12.34 7.35
CA PHE A 22 -0.56 11.17 7.05
C PHE A 22 -0.80 10.29 8.27
N THR A 23 -1.95 9.62 8.28
CA THR A 23 -2.31 8.58 9.24
C THR A 23 -2.75 7.32 8.51
N LEU A 24 -2.17 6.18 8.90
CA LEU A 24 -2.63 4.86 8.51
C LEU A 24 -3.74 4.42 9.46
N SER A 25 -4.93 4.18 8.94
CA SER A 25 -6.04 3.58 9.70
C SER A 25 -6.31 2.18 9.19
N TYR A 26 -6.44 1.19 10.06
CA TYR A 26 -6.69 -0.19 9.66
C TYR A 26 -7.59 -0.93 10.65
N HIS A 27 -8.29 -1.97 10.17
CA HIS A 27 -9.15 -2.80 10.99
C HIS A 27 -8.34 -3.90 11.70
N ALA A 28 -8.06 -3.73 12.99
CA ALA A 28 -7.42 -4.75 13.82
C ALA A 28 -8.46 -5.66 14.48
N LYS A 29 -8.01 -6.76 15.10
CA LYS A 29 -8.88 -7.71 15.83
C LYS A 29 -9.69 -7.05 16.96
N SER A 30 -9.13 -6.02 17.60
CA SER A 30 -9.78 -5.23 18.65
C SER A 30 -10.63 -4.06 18.12
N GLY A 31 -10.78 -3.96 16.80
CA GLY A 31 -11.44 -2.85 16.12
C GLY A 31 -10.47 -1.92 15.38
N PRO A 32 -10.95 -0.82 14.80
CA PRO A 32 -10.13 0.09 14.01
C PRO A 32 -9.06 0.79 14.83
N VAL A 33 -7.83 0.78 14.32
CA VAL A 33 -6.67 1.44 14.91
C VAL A 33 -6.15 2.51 13.94
N SER A 34 -5.60 3.60 14.47
CA SER A 34 -4.94 4.65 13.71
C SER A 34 -3.51 4.84 14.20
N VAL A 35 -2.55 4.82 13.27
CA VAL A 35 -1.13 5.04 13.53
C VAL A 35 -0.62 6.14 12.61
N ARG A 36 0.13 7.08 13.17
CA ARG A 36 0.71 8.20 12.41
C ARG A 36 1.81 7.68 11.49
N ILE A 37 1.94 8.29 10.32
CA ILE A 37 3.05 8.05 9.40
C ILE A 37 3.99 9.24 9.52
N ASP A 38 5.17 8.99 10.07
CA ASP A 38 6.22 9.99 10.20
C ASP A 38 6.98 10.10 8.87
N TYR A 39 7.42 11.31 8.53
CA TYR A 39 8.31 11.56 7.41
C TYR A 39 9.56 12.29 7.91
N LYS A 40 10.70 11.60 7.90
CA LYS A 40 11.98 12.11 8.39
C LYS A 40 13.10 11.61 7.49
N GLN A 41 14.09 12.46 7.21
CA GLN A 41 15.25 12.10 6.37
C GLN A 41 14.83 11.46 5.03
N GLN A 42 13.80 12.02 4.40
CA GLN A 42 13.24 11.54 3.12
C GLN A 42 12.68 10.12 3.14
N LYS A 43 12.31 9.59 4.32
CA LYS A 43 11.72 8.27 4.48
C LYS A 43 10.46 8.31 5.33
N PHE A 44 9.58 7.35 5.08
CA PHE A 44 8.33 7.13 5.80
C PHE A 44 8.51 6.04 6.87
N SER A 45 7.94 6.24 8.05
CA SER A 45 7.86 5.20 9.10
C SER A 45 6.52 5.27 9.83
N LEU A 46 6.13 4.19 10.52
CA LEU A 46 5.03 4.28 11.49
C LEU A 46 5.55 4.86 12.80
N ALA A 47 4.80 5.78 13.40
CA ALA A 47 5.19 6.40 14.66
C ALA A 47 5.47 5.35 15.74
N GLY A 48 6.63 5.47 16.41
CA GLY A 48 7.11 4.49 17.39
C GLY A 48 7.78 3.26 16.78
N ASN A 49 8.04 3.24 15.47
CA ASN A 49 8.81 2.21 14.79
C ASN A 49 10.11 2.78 14.19
N GLU A 50 11.21 2.04 14.33
CA GLU A 50 12.52 2.43 13.78
C GLU A 50 12.63 2.15 12.27
N ARG A 51 11.85 1.20 11.76
CA ARG A 51 11.91 0.80 10.36
C ARG A 51 11.31 1.89 9.47
N SER A 52 12.09 2.33 8.49
CA SER A 52 11.72 3.39 7.55
C SER A 52 11.84 2.94 6.09
N PHE A 53 11.07 3.59 5.21
CA PHE A 53 10.86 3.18 3.83
C PHE A 53 10.97 4.39 2.88
N PRO A 54 11.48 4.21 1.66
CA PRO A 54 11.61 5.32 0.71
C PRO A 54 10.26 5.82 0.17
N THR A 55 9.22 4.99 0.19
CA THR A 55 7.88 5.35 -0.29
C THR A 55 6.79 4.85 0.65
N LEU A 56 5.61 5.48 0.61
CA LEU A 56 4.43 4.99 1.32
C LEU A 56 4.04 3.58 0.88
N PHE A 57 4.15 3.28 -0.40
CA PHE A 57 3.81 1.95 -0.94
C PHE A 57 4.76 0.87 -0.42
N ALA A 58 6.06 1.15 -0.34
CA ALA A 58 7.03 0.21 0.26
C ALA A 58 6.75 -0.03 1.75
N LEU A 59 6.32 1.01 2.48
CA LEU A 59 5.85 0.87 3.87
C LEU A 59 4.62 -0.07 3.93
N LEU A 60 3.60 0.18 3.11
CA LEU A 60 2.37 -0.62 3.10
C LEU A 60 2.65 -2.08 2.72
N GLU A 61 3.40 -2.33 1.65
CA GLU A 61 3.79 -3.68 1.22
C GLU A 61 4.53 -4.43 2.33
N HIS A 62 5.42 -3.75 3.07
CA HIS A 62 6.09 -4.38 4.20
C HIS A 62 5.12 -4.87 5.27
N TYR A 63 4.16 -4.05 5.68
CA TYR A 63 3.23 -4.42 6.74
C TYR A 63 2.15 -5.42 6.29
N ILE A 64 1.83 -5.46 4.98
CA ILE A 64 0.98 -6.53 4.39
C ILE A 64 1.70 -7.87 4.41
N ASN A 65 2.98 -7.88 4.02
CA ASN A 65 3.77 -9.11 3.95
C ASN A 65 4.43 -9.50 5.27
N SER A 66 4.27 -8.70 6.33
CA SER A 66 4.84 -8.99 7.64
C SER A 66 4.18 -10.24 8.28
N PRO A 67 4.89 -11.00 9.14
CA PRO A 67 4.32 -12.18 9.81
C PRO A 67 3.06 -11.87 10.63
N LYS A 68 2.97 -10.65 11.18
CA LYS A 68 1.81 -10.18 11.94
C LYS A 68 0.57 -9.98 11.06
N LYS A 69 0.73 -9.84 9.74
CA LYS A 69 -0.34 -9.60 8.75
C LYS A 69 -1.36 -8.57 9.23
N SER A 70 -0.85 -7.47 9.78
CA SER A 70 -1.69 -6.41 10.36
C SER A 70 -2.48 -5.65 9.30
N LEU A 71 -1.98 -5.66 8.05
CA LEU A 71 -2.64 -5.11 6.88
C LEU A 71 -2.93 -6.25 5.90
N SER A 72 -4.04 -6.14 5.16
CA SER A 72 -4.43 -7.12 4.14
C SER A 72 -4.70 -6.45 2.80
N ALA A 73 -5.73 -5.61 2.72
CA ALA A 73 -6.15 -4.96 1.49
C ALA A 73 -6.49 -3.49 1.73
N PRO A 74 -6.23 -2.60 0.76
CA PRO A 74 -6.67 -1.22 0.84
C PRO A 74 -8.20 -1.16 0.78
N TYR A 75 -8.77 -0.39 1.69
CA TYR A 75 -10.18 -0.07 1.75
C TYR A 75 -10.48 1.03 0.72
N ARG A 76 -11.21 0.68 -0.34
CA ARG A 76 -11.59 1.60 -1.42
C ARG A 76 -13.09 1.89 -1.36
N LYS A 77 -13.47 3.11 -1.73
CA LYS A 77 -14.88 3.49 -1.91
C LYS A 77 -15.42 3.12 -3.30
N TRP A 78 -14.54 2.67 -4.18
CA TRP A 78 -14.84 2.28 -5.56
C TRP A 78 -14.26 0.89 -5.82
N GLU A 79 -14.82 0.21 -6.81
CA GLU A 79 -14.30 -1.07 -7.28
C GLU A 79 -13.11 -0.84 -8.22
N PRO A 80 -12.00 -1.58 -8.07
CA PRO A 80 -10.90 -1.53 -9.03
C PRO A 80 -11.37 -1.94 -10.43
N THR A 81 -10.86 -1.25 -11.44
CA THR A 81 -11.06 -1.63 -12.83
C THR A 81 -10.36 -2.95 -13.14
N LEU A 82 -10.81 -3.64 -14.20
CA LEU A 82 -10.13 -4.86 -14.67
C LEU A 82 -8.65 -4.59 -14.98
N GLN A 83 -8.31 -3.41 -15.51
CA GLN A 83 -6.93 -3.05 -15.81
C GLN A 83 -6.07 -2.95 -14.53
N GLU A 84 -6.60 -2.35 -13.45
CA GLU A 84 -5.90 -2.27 -12.16
C GLU A 84 -5.72 -3.65 -11.53
N LEU A 85 -6.74 -4.51 -11.63
CA LEU A 85 -6.67 -5.90 -11.17
C LEU A 85 -5.60 -6.70 -11.93
N CYS A 86 -5.58 -6.56 -13.27
CA CYS A 86 -4.56 -7.16 -14.12
C CYS A 86 -3.16 -6.60 -13.79
N ARG A 87 -3.02 -5.27 -13.63
CA ARG A 87 -1.75 -4.64 -13.24
C ARG A 87 -1.21 -5.28 -11.97
N LYS A 88 -2.00 -5.31 -10.90
CA LYS A 88 -1.61 -5.91 -9.62
C LYS A 88 -1.12 -7.35 -9.80
N ARG A 89 -1.90 -8.18 -10.51
CA ARG A 89 -1.56 -9.59 -10.72
C ARG A 89 -0.26 -9.76 -11.51
N ILE A 90 -0.02 -8.90 -12.50
CA ILE A 90 1.22 -8.92 -13.29
C ILE A 90 2.40 -8.47 -12.43
N MET A 91 2.26 -7.42 -11.61
CA MET A 91 3.33 -6.95 -10.71
C MET A 91 3.71 -8.01 -9.66
N ASP A 92 2.74 -8.79 -9.17
CA ASP A 92 3.01 -9.94 -8.30
C ASP A 92 3.92 -10.97 -8.97
N LEU A 93 3.62 -11.33 -10.22
CA LEU A 93 4.35 -12.32 -11.00
C LEU A 93 5.71 -11.78 -11.51
N CYS A 94 5.79 -10.48 -11.79
CA CYS A 94 6.99 -9.83 -12.33
C CYS A 94 7.96 -9.32 -11.25
N ASN A 95 7.70 -9.68 -9.98
CA ASN A 95 8.43 -9.25 -8.81
C ASN A 95 8.55 -7.71 -8.69
N GLY A 96 7.41 -7.02 -8.69
CA GLY A 96 7.35 -5.56 -8.76
C GLY A 96 7.42 -5.14 -10.22
N ALA A 97 8.62 -4.85 -10.73
CA ALA A 97 8.80 -4.38 -12.11
C ALA A 97 9.93 -5.07 -12.88
N SER A 98 10.73 -5.93 -12.24
CA SER A 98 12.00 -6.42 -12.81
C SER A 98 11.84 -7.19 -14.11
N LEU A 99 10.70 -7.86 -14.30
CA LEU A 99 10.42 -8.67 -15.49
C LEU A 99 9.50 -7.99 -16.52
N VAL A 100 9.02 -6.76 -16.24
CA VAL A 100 8.10 -6.06 -17.15
C VAL A 100 8.68 -5.83 -18.55
N PRO A 101 9.97 -5.47 -18.72
CA PRO A 101 10.56 -5.29 -20.06
C PRO A 101 10.58 -6.56 -20.92
N GLN A 102 10.43 -7.74 -20.30
CA GLN A 102 10.48 -9.04 -20.99
C GLN A 102 9.09 -9.52 -21.43
N LEU A 103 8.02 -8.81 -21.05
CA LEU A 103 6.65 -9.20 -21.39
C LEU A 103 6.37 -8.97 -22.89
N PRO A 104 5.69 -9.91 -23.57
CA PRO A 104 5.33 -9.79 -24.99
C PRO A 104 4.10 -8.87 -25.16
N VAL A 105 4.20 -7.64 -24.69
CA VAL A 105 3.14 -6.61 -24.73
C VAL A 105 3.69 -5.32 -25.31
N THR A 106 2.81 -4.43 -25.77
CA THR A 106 3.21 -3.15 -26.35
C THR A 106 3.85 -2.23 -25.30
N HIS A 107 4.65 -1.26 -25.75
CA HIS A 107 5.26 -0.26 -24.85
C HIS A 107 4.22 0.58 -24.09
N VAL A 108 3.01 0.74 -24.63
CA VAL A 108 1.89 1.39 -23.95
C VAL A 108 1.47 0.58 -22.71
N VAL A 109 1.36 -0.74 -22.85
CA VAL A 109 1.04 -1.62 -21.72
C VAL A 109 2.20 -1.66 -20.73
N GLN A 110 3.45 -1.73 -21.19
CA GLN A 110 4.61 -1.68 -20.28
C GLN A 110 4.62 -0.38 -19.46
N ASN A 111 4.39 0.78 -20.10
CA ASN A 111 4.29 2.07 -19.40
C ASN A 111 3.15 2.07 -18.37
N PHE A 112 1.97 1.58 -18.76
CA PHE A 112 0.84 1.42 -17.85
C PHE A 112 1.20 0.55 -16.64
N LEU A 113 1.95 -0.54 -16.81
CA LEU A 113 2.39 -1.39 -15.69
C LEU A 113 3.39 -0.67 -14.79
N LEU A 114 4.37 0.04 -15.38
CA LEU A 114 5.44 0.73 -14.67
C LEU A 114 5.01 2.02 -13.96
N GLU A 115 3.88 2.60 -14.35
CA GLU A 115 3.32 3.79 -13.68
C GLU A 115 2.92 3.51 -12.22
N PHE A 116 2.52 2.28 -11.91
CA PHE A 116 2.17 1.86 -10.55
C PHE A 116 2.70 0.44 -10.26
N PRO A 117 4.01 0.28 -10.00
CA PRO A 117 4.68 -1.02 -10.01
C PRO A 117 4.61 -1.74 -8.65
N TYR A 118 3.42 -1.75 -8.03
CA TYR A 118 3.20 -2.26 -6.68
C TYR A 118 2.25 -3.46 -6.66
N LYS A 119 2.42 -4.29 -5.63
CA LYS A 119 1.67 -5.54 -5.37
C LYS A 119 0.40 -5.33 -4.53
N LEU A 120 0.03 -4.06 -4.31
CA LEU A 120 -1.01 -3.59 -3.39
C LEU A 120 -2.45 -3.71 -3.94
#